data_AF-A0A0W8DQ86-F1
#
_entry.id   AF-A0A0W8DQ86-F1
#
_cell.length_a   1.000
_cell.length_b   1.000
_cell.length_c   1.000
_cell.angle_alpha   90.00
_cell.angle_beta   90.00
_cell.angle_gamma   90.00
#
_symmetry.space_group_name_H-M   'P 1'
#
loop_
_entity.id
_entity.type
_entity.pdbx_description
1 polymer ?
#
loop_
_entity_poly.entity_id
_entity_poly.type
_entity_poly.pdbx_seq_one_letter_code
_entity_poly.pdbx_strand_id
1 'polypeptide(L)'
;MMLPSLLRSRYPQCKIGWFLHTPFPTAEMYRMLPVGREILEGLLGADLLGFHTYDYARHFIAACARVPGASTTPKGVELGDHFSAIGVFPIGIDPEHFEDILNSDATQKRIQELTVKFAGCKIIIGVDRMDYIKGFRTSY
;
A
#
# COMPACT_ATOMS: atom_id res chain seq x y z
N MET A 1 -10.34 -9.24 2.18
CA MET A 1 -9.23 -9.52 1.24
C MET A 1 -9.08 -11.04 1.12
N MET A 2 -10.05 -11.71 0.47
CA MET A 2 -10.10 -13.20 0.44
C MET A 2 -9.60 -13.80 -0.87
N LEU A 3 -9.31 -12.96 -1.86
CA LEU A 3 -9.01 -13.43 -3.21
C LEU A 3 -7.80 -14.37 -3.28
N PRO A 4 -6.68 -14.16 -2.54
CA PRO A 4 -5.53 -15.06 -2.64
C PRO A 4 -5.87 -16.51 -2.26
N SER A 5 -6.56 -16.75 -1.14
CA SER A 5 -6.97 -18.10 -0.74
C SER A 5 -7.99 -18.71 -1.71
N LEU A 6 -8.96 -17.93 -2.21
CA LEU A 6 -9.94 -18.40 -3.19
C LEU A 6 -9.27 -18.81 -4.52
N LEU A 7 -8.27 -18.05 -4.97
CA LEU A 7 -7.48 -18.37 -6.15
C LEU A 7 -6.63 -19.62 -5.93
N ARG A 8 -5.97 -19.74 -4.76
CA ARG A 8 -5.18 -20.92 -4.39
C ARG A 8 -6.03 -22.19 -4.40
N SER A 9 -7.23 -22.16 -3.80
CA SER A 9 -8.15 -23.29 -3.78
C SER A 9 -8.60 -23.72 -5.17
N ARG A 10 -8.76 -22.77 -6.10
CA ARG A 10 -9.19 -23.07 -7.48
C ARG A 10 -8.02 -23.47 -8.39
N TYR A 11 -6.84 -22.89 -8.18
CA TYR A 11 -5.65 -23.08 -9.00
C TYR A 11 -4.43 -23.29 -8.10
N PRO A 12 -4.22 -24.49 -7.52
CA PRO A 12 -3.20 -24.73 -6.50
C PRO A 12 -1.77 -24.37 -6.93
N GLN A 13 -1.48 -24.46 -8.23
CA GLN A 13 -0.14 -24.26 -8.79
C GLN A 13 0.13 -22.81 -9.25
N CYS A 14 -0.85 -21.90 -9.21
CA CYS A 14 -0.64 -20.54 -9.70
C CYS A 14 0.28 -19.76 -8.75
N LYS A 15 1.07 -18.83 -9.29
CA LYS A 15 1.85 -17.91 -8.47
C LYS A 15 1.02 -16.67 -8.16
N ILE A 16 0.84 -16.39 -6.87
CA ILE A 16 -0.04 -15.35 -6.36
C ILE A 16 0.81 -14.32 -5.62
N GLY A 17 0.92 -13.13 -6.20
CA GLY A 17 1.45 -11.95 -5.53
C GLY A 17 0.31 -11.05 -5.06
N TRP A 18 0.47 -10.44 -3.89
CA TRP A 18 -0.46 -9.45 -3.38
C TRP A 18 0.30 -8.29 -2.73
N PHE A 19 -0.17 -7.06 -2.91
CA PHE A 19 0.48 -5.86 -2.41
C PHE A 19 -0.54 -4.93 -1.74
N LEU A 20 -0.17 -4.37 -0.58
CA LEU A 20 -1.00 -3.38 0.12
C LEU A 20 -0.53 -1.95 -0.14
N HIS A 21 -1.36 -1.18 -0.83
CA HIS A 21 -1.10 0.24 -1.12
C HIS A 21 -1.35 1.20 0.04
N THR A 22 -2.12 0.77 1.04
CA THR A 22 -2.42 1.58 2.22
C THR A 22 -1.55 1.17 3.41
N PRO A 23 -1.40 2.02 4.44
CA PRO A 23 -0.79 1.61 5.68
C PRO A 23 -1.47 0.36 6.26
N PHE A 24 -0.67 -0.61 6.73
CA PHE A 24 -1.19 -1.69 7.55
C PHE A 24 -1.23 -1.20 9.01
N PRO A 25 -2.37 -1.34 9.72
CA PRO A 25 -2.49 -0.86 11.10
C PRO A 25 -1.60 -1.68 12.04
N THR A 26 -1.35 -1.18 13.25
CA THR A 26 -0.67 -1.98 14.26
C THR A 26 -1.46 -3.26 14.55
N ALA A 27 -0.78 -4.34 14.96
CA ALA A 27 -1.45 -5.58 15.30
C ALA A 27 -2.52 -5.39 16.39
N GLU A 28 -2.30 -4.45 17.32
CA GLU A 28 -3.28 -4.12 18.35
C GLU A 28 -4.56 -3.52 17.79
N MET A 29 -4.43 -2.56 16.86
CA MET A 29 -5.57 -1.96 16.18
C MET A 29 -6.28 -2.96 15.27
N TYR A 30 -5.52 -3.79 14.56
CA TYR A 30 -6.06 -4.80 13.65
C TYR A 30 -7.01 -5.76 14.36
N ARG A 31 -6.72 -6.13 15.61
CA ARG A 31 -7.56 -7.04 16.42
C ARG A 31 -8.98 -6.55 16.65
N MET A 32 -9.23 -5.25 16.52
CA MET A 32 -10.58 -4.70 16.66
C MET A 32 -11.48 -5.03 15.47
N LEU A 33 -10.92 -5.52 14.36
CA LEU A 33 -11.68 -5.86 13.16
C LEU A 33 -12.43 -7.19 13.36
N PRO A 34 -13.78 -7.20 13.28
CA PRO A 34 -14.57 -8.42 13.55
C PRO A 34 -14.22 -9.61 12.65
N VAL A 35 -13.81 -9.33 11.40
CA VAL A 35 -13.42 -10.33 10.38
C VAL A 35 -11.91 -10.32 10.10
N GLY A 36 -11.12 -9.86 11.06
CA GLY A 36 -9.67 -9.73 10.90
C GLY A 36 -8.98 -11.08 10.68
N ARG A 37 -9.44 -12.13 11.35
CA ARG A 37 -8.84 -13.46 11.22
C ARG A 37 -8.99 -14.00 9.80
N GLU A 38 -10.21 -13.98 9.28
CA GLU A 38 -10.56 -14.49 7.96
C GLU A 38 -9.80 -13.72 6.88
N ILE A 39 -9.62 -12.41 7.07
CA ILE A 39 -8.81 -11.58 6.17
C ILE A 39 -7.35 -12.03 6.17
N LEU A 40 -6.74 -12.27 7.33
CA LEU A 40 -5.35 -12.74 7.40
C LEU A 40 -5.21 -14.12 6.75
N GLU A 41 -6.08 -15.08 7.09
CA GLU A 41 -6.10 -16.40 6.47
C GLU A 41 -6.31 -16.31 4.94
N GLY A 42 -7.16 -15.40 4.49
CA GLY A 42 -7.41 -15.12 3.08
C GLY A 42 -6.17 -14.58 2.35
N LEU A 43 -5.39 -13.72 3.01
CA LEU A 43 -4.16 -13.15 2.47
C LEU A 43 -3.02 -14.17 2.44
N LEU A 44 -2.93 -15.05 3.44
CA LEU A 44 -1.92 -16.11 3.55
C LEU A 44 -2.04 -17.20 2.47
N GLY A 45 -3.00 -17.09 1.54
CA GLY A 45 -3.00 -17.90 0.30
C GLY A 45 -2.01 -17.40 -0.78
N ALA A 46 -1.45 -16.20 -0.62
CA ALA A 46 -0.47 -15.62 -1.55
C ALA A 46 0.92 -16.24 -1.35
N ASP A 47 1.71 -16.38 -2.42
CA ASP A 47 3.13 -16.75 -2.32
C ASP A 47 3.98 -15.56 -1.83
N LEU A 48 3.59 -14.34 -2.22
CA LEU A 48 4.29 -13.10 -1.87
C LEU A 48 3.29 -12.02 -1.42
N LEU A 49 3.54 -11.46 -0.25
CA LEU A 49 2.82 -10.33 0.34
C LEU A 49 3.75 -9.12 0.43
N GLY A 50 3.42 -8.06 -0.30
CA GLY A 50 4.23 -6.85 -0.38
C GLY A 50 3.63 -5.66 0.37
N PHE A 51 4.50 -4.87 0.99
CA PHE A 51 4.15 -3.66 1.73
C PHE A 51 5.07 -2.49 1.37
N HIS A 52 4.61 -1.26 1.57
CA HIS A 52 5.44 -0.07 1.31
C HIS A 52 6.62 0.11 2.28
N THR A 53 6.45 -0.28 3.54
CA THR A 53 7.46 -0.02 4.59
C THR A 53 7.69 -1.27 5.44
N TYR A 54 8.85 -1.30 6.09
CA TYR A 54 9.18 -2.35 7.05
C TYR A 54 8.20 -2.43 8.21
N ASP A 55 7.72 -1.29 8.72
CA ASP A 55 6.77 -1.29 9.84
C ASP A 55 5.43 -1.91 9.46
N TYR A 56 4.91 -1.66 8.26
CA TYR A 56 3.66 -2.27 7.81
C TYR A 56 3.81 -3.80 7.69
N ALA A 57 4.92 -4.27 7.12
CA ALA A 57 5.25 -5.68 7.04
C ALA A 57 5.35 -6.32 8.45
N ARG A 58 6.05 -5.67 9.38
CA ARG A 58 6.21 -6.14 10.77
C ARG A 58 4.86 -6.20 11.49
N HIS A 59 4.01 -5.20 11.32
CA HIS A 59 2.68 -5.19 11.92
C HIS A 59 1.78 -6.30 11.35
N PHE A 60 1.89 -6.58 10.05
CA PHE A 60 1.20 -7.70 9.43
C PHE A 60 1.67 -9.05 9.98
N ILE A 61 2.99 -9.27 10.10
CA ILE A 61 3.56 -10.49 10.71
C ILE A 61 3.04 -10.66 12.14
N ALA A 62 3.08 -9.58 12.94
CA ALA A 62 2.59 -9.60 14.32
C ALA A 62 1.09 -9.89 14.41
N ALA A 63 0.28 -9.43 13.44
CA ALA A 63 -1.13 -9.78 13.36
C ALA A 63 -1.34 -11.26 13.02
N CYS A 64 -0.53 -11.81 12.10
CA CYS A 64 -0.59 -13.21 11.69
C CYS A 64 -0.20 -14.19 12.81
N ALA A 65 0.64 -13.79 13.77
CA ALA A 65 1.01 -14.63 14.91
C ALA A 65 -0.18 -15.07 15.79
N ARG A 66 -1.36 -14.46 15.60
CA ARG A 66 -2.60 -14.81 16.30
C ARG A 66 -3.50 -15.75 15.51
N VAL A 67 -3.17 -16.04 14.24
CA VAL A 67 -3.91 -17.00 13.42
C VAL A 67 -3.53 -18.41 13.89
N PRO A 68 -4.51 -19.24 14.30
CA PRO A 68 -4.21 -20.60 14.74
C PRO A 68 -3.48 -21.41 13.68
N GLY A 69 -2.39 -22.07 14.07
CA GLY A 69 -1.56 -22.87 13.15
C GLY A 69 -0.59 -22.04 12.29
N ALA A 70 -0.58 -20.71 12.42
CA ALA A 70 0.40 -19.88 11.76
C ALA A 70 1.73 -19.86 12.54
N SER A 71 2.84 -20.11 11.84
CA SER A 71 4.20 -19.89 12.33
C SER A 71 4.79 -18.66 11.64
N THR A 72 5.31 -17.72 12.41
CA THR A 72 5.79 -16.43 11.88
C THR A 72 7.30 -16.31 11.99
N THR A 73 7.92 -15.78 10.94
CA THR A 73 9.35 -15.49 10.88
C THR A 73 9.56 -14.08 10.31
N PRO A 74 10.77 -13.50 10.44
CA PRO A 74 11.06 -12.22 9.78
C PRO A 74 10.93 -12.25 8.24
N LYS A 75 10.97 -13.44 7.62
CA LYS A 75 10.91 -13.60 6.16
C LYS A 75 9.48 -13.83 5.64
N GLY A 76 8.54 -14.19 6.50
CA GLY A 76 7.22 -14.64 6.07
C GLY A 76 6.45 -15.42 7.12
N VAL A 77 5.31 -15.96 6.70
CA VAL A 77 4.38 -16.69 7.55
C VAL A 77 4.06 -18.04 6.92
N GLU A 78 4.17 -19.10 7.70
CA GLU A 78 3.79 -20.46 7.33
C GLU A 78 2.41 -20.77 7.93
N LEU A 79 1.50 -21.33 7.13
CA LEU A 79 0.18 -21.77 7.56
C LEU A 79 -0.17 -23.08 6.85
N GLY A 80 -0.28 -24.17 7.61
CA GLY A 80 -0.45 -25.50 7.01
C GLY A 80 0.80 -25.93 6.25
N ASP A 81 0.65 -26.22 4.96
CA ASP A 81 1.73 -26.61 4.03
C ASP A 81 2.21 -25.47 3.13
N HIS A 82 1.71 -24.24 3.36
CA HIS A 82 2.00 -23.08 2.51
C HIS A 82 2.81 -22.01 3.25
N PHE A 83 3.83 -21.49 2.58
CA PHE A 83 4.66 -20.38 3.06
C PHE A 83 4.39 -19.11 2.24
N SER A 84 3.96 -18.05 2.93
CA SER A 84 3.80 -16.71 2.38
C SER A 84 5.05 -15.87 2.66
N ALA A 85 5.83 -15.55 1.64
CA ALA A 85 6.96 -14.63 1.76
C ALA A 85 6.46 -13.20 1.95
N ILE A 86 7.20 -12.40 2.74
CA ILE A 86 6.87 -10.99 2.98
C ILE A 86 8.00 -10.11 2.46
N GLY A 87 7.63 -9.08 1.69
CA GLY A 87 8.57 -8.14 1.09
C GLY A 87 8.17 -6.69 1.31
N VAL A 88 9.18 -5.81 1.24
CA VAL A 88 9.01 -4.35 1.32
C VAL A 88 9.37 -3.76 -0.04
N PHE A 89 8.39 -3.15 -0.70
CA PHE A 89 8.53 -2.55 -2.02
C PHE A 89 7.91 -1.14 -2.00
N PRO A 90 8.70 -0.10 -1.73
CA PRO A 90 8.25 1.28 -1.90
C PRO A 90 7.87 1.51 -3.36
N ILE A 91 6.69 2.06 -3.62
CA ILE A 91 6.26 2.36 -4.98
C ILE A 91 6.79 3.74 -5.35
N GLY A 92 7.48 3.81 -6.49
CA GLY A 92 7.92 5.04 -7.11
C GLY A 92 6.93 5.57 -8.14
N ILE A 93 7.26 6.73 -8.70
CA ILE A 93 6.64 7.27 -9.92
C ILE A 93 7.45 6.83 -11.14
N ASP A 94 6.92 7.08 -12.34
CA ASP A 94 7.63 6.99 -13.61
C ASP A 94 8.21 8.37 -13.97
N PRO A 95 9.50 8.66 -13.68
CA PRO A 95 10.03 10.03 -13.82
C PRO A 95 10.06 10.52 -15.26
N GLU A 96 10.37 9.63 -16.21
CA GLU A 96 10.49 9.96 -17.64
C GLU A 96 9.14 10.45 -18.18
N HIS A 97 8.06 9.77 -17.82
CA HIS A 97 6.71 10.18 -18.20
C HIS A 97 6.35 11.59 -17.66
N PHE A 98 6.76 11.91 -16.44
CA PHE A 98 6.52 13.25 -15.87
C PHE A 98 7.37 14.33 -16.56
N GLU A 99 8.61 14.02 -16.91
CA GLU A 99 9.48 14.93 -17.67
C GLU A 99 8.89 15.23 -19.05
N ASP A 100 8.40 14.22 -19.77
CA ASP A 100 7.75 14.39 -21.07
C ASP A 100 6.52 15.31 -20.98
N ILE A 101 5.65 15.09 -19.98
CA ILE A 101 4.48 15.94 -19.76
C ILE A 101 4.88 17.36 -19.39
N LEU A 102 5.91 17.53 -18.55
CA LEU A 102 6.41 18.83 -18.13
C LEU A 102 6.92 19.63 -19.33
N ASN A 103 7.59 18.97 -20.27
CA ASN A 103 8.17 19.60 -21.46
C ASN A 103 7.16 19.84 -22.60
N SER A 104 5.94 19.33 -22.49
CA SER A 104 4.91 19.57 -23.51
C SER A 104 4.53 21.05 -23.62
N ASP A 105 4.26 21.51 -24.85
CA ASP A 105 3.88 22.90 -25.15
C ASP A 105 2.66 23.36 -24.34
N ALA A 106 1.70 22.47 -24.13
CA ALA A 106 0.49 22.75 -23.35
C ALA A 106 0.83 23.08 -21.89
N THR A 107 1.70 22.27 -21.27
CA THR A 107 2.15 22.49 -19.89
C THR A 107 2.99 23.77 -19.78
N GLN A 108 3.94 23.98 -20.69
CA GLN A 108 4.79 25.18 -20.70
C GLN A 108 3.97 26.47 -20.87
N LYS A 109 3.00 26.46 -21.80
CA LYS A 109 2.08 27.59 -21.97
C LYS A 109 1.28 27.86 -20.69
N ARG A 110 0.78 26.80 -20.04
CA ARG A 110 0.01 26.94 -18.80
C ARG A 110 0.84 27.49 -17.65
N ILE A 111 2.11 27.08 -17.55
CA ILE A 111 3.06 27.63 -16.56
C ILE A 111 3.22 29.14 -16.78
N GLN A 112 3.47 29.58 -18.01
CA GLN A 112 3.63 31.01 -18.33
C GLN A 112 2.39 31.83 -17.96
N GLU A 113 1.19 31.34 -18.28
CA GLU A 113 -0.07 31.99 -17.90
C GLU A 113 -0.19 32.16 -16.38
N LEU A 114 0.14 31.12 -15.61
CA LEU A 114 0.10 31.14 -14.16
C LEU A 114 1.16 32.08 -13.56
N THR A 115 2.37 32.10 -14.13
CA THR A 115 3.46 33.00 -13.70
C THR A 115 3.06 34.47 -13.85
N VAL A 116 2.46 34.85 -14.97
CA VAL A 116 1.97 36.23 -15.17
C VAL A 116 0.81 36.52 -14.22
N LYS A 117 -0.14 35.59 -14.10
CA LYS A 117 -1.34 35.77 -13.27
C LYS A 117 -1.02 36.02 -11.79
N PHE A 118 0.02 35.37 -11.26
CA PHE A 118 0.39 35.43 -9.85
C PHE A 118 1.72 36.19 -9.61
N ALA A 119 2.09 37.09 -10.53
CA ALA A 119 3.30 37.90 -10.41
C ALA A 119 3.32 38.70 -9.09
N GLY A 120 4.45 38.66 -8.39
CA GLY A 120 4.63 39.34 -7.09
C GLY A 120 4.04 38.59 -5.88
N CYS A 121 3.38 37.45 -6.08
CA CYS A 121 2.87 36.60 -5.00
C CYS A 121 3.81 35.41 -4.72
N LYS A 122 3.81 34.94 -3.47
CA LYS A 122 4.33 33.61 -3.13
C LYS A 122 3.21 32.59 -3.26
N ILE A 123 3.38 31.58 -4.11
CA ILE A 123 2.38 30.54 -4.36
C ILE A 123 2.72 29.30 -3.52
N ILE A 124 1.75 28.80 -2.76
CA ILE A 124 1.82 27.53 -2.05
C ILE A 124 0.81 26.60 -2.71
N ILE A 125 1.26 25.44 -3.20
CA ILE A 125 0.41 24.45 -3.88
C ILE A 125 0.47 23.15 -3.08
N GLY A 126 -0.70 22.64 -2.71
CA GLY A 126 -0.90 21.28 -2.21
C GLY A 126 -1.91 20.57 -3.10
N VAL A 127 -1.60 19.35 -3.53
CA VAL A 127 -2.49 18.53 -4.36
C VAL A 127 -2.72 17.21 -3.64
N ASP A 128 -3.90 17.06 -3.08
CA ASP A 128 -4.27 15.89 -2.29
C ASP A 128 -5.76 15.56 -2.52
N ARG A 129 -6.10 14.28 -2.33
CA ARG A 129 -7.52 13.88 -2.22
C ARG A 129 -8.11 14.50 -0.96
N MET A 130 -9.36 14.95 -1.02
CA MET A 130 -10.07 15.47 0.16
C MET A 130 -10.40 14.33 1.13
N ASP A 131 -9.41 13.94 1.92
CA ASP A 131 -9.47 12.84 2.87
C ASP A 131 -8.98 13.33 4.24
N TYR A 132 -9.63 12.87 5.32
CA TYR A 132 -9.34 13.31 6.68
C TYR A 132 -7.94 12.90 7.13
N ILE A 133 -7.34 11.87 6.51
CA ILE A 133 -5.96 11.43 6.81
C ILE A 133 -4.90 12.39 6.25
N LYS A 134 -5.29 13.39 5.45
CA LYS A 134 -4.37 14.35 4.80
C LYS A 134 -4.19 15.67 5.55
N GLY A 135 -4.73 15.80 6.76
CA GLY A 135 -4.36 16.89 7.67
C GLY A 135 -4.96 18.27 7.35
N PHE A 136 -5.94 18.38 6.45
CA PHE A 136 -6.56 19.66 6.07
C PHE A 136 -7.20 20.47 7.22
N ARG A 137 -7.44 19.84 8.38
CA ARG A 137 -8.02 20.54 9.54
C ARG A 137 -7.01 21.38 10.34
N THR A 138 -5.72 21.31 10.03
CA THR A 138 -4.66 21.96 10.83
C THR A 138 -4.03 23.18 10.14
N SER A 139 -4.54 23.60 8.98
CA SER A 139 -4.08 24.80 8.27
C SER A 139 -4.98 25.99 8.61
N TYR A 140 -4.71 26.67 9.72
CA TYR A 140 -5.21 28.02 10.05
C TYR A 140 -4.05 28.99 10.12
#